data_AF-A0A7M3M501-F1
#
_entry.id   AF-A0A7M3M501-F1
#
_cell.length_a   1.000
_cell.length_b   1.000
_cell.length_c   1.000
_cell.angle_alpha   90.00
_cell.angle_beta   90.00
_cell.angle_gamma   90.00
#
_symmetry.space_group_name_H-M   'P 1'
#
loop_
_entity.id
_entity.type
_entity.pdbx_description
1 polymer ?
#
loop_
_entity_poly.entity_id
_entity_poly.type
_entity_poly.pdbx_seq_one_letter_code
_entity_poly.pdbx_strand_id
1 'polypeptide(L)'
;MALAHPDPATPTHRRSPERRIPVRGSLATTACMETLQVGYLHAVAAAAGCSLAQPFPDHGIDWHLSHSARGHTVDDEVTIKVQLKATYQLAPHPTGPTFGFTLDNDHLAKLARSPVSVHKILVVMIVPRAREDWVRAEHDRLALRHCCYWTNLAGHPVRGARRTTVRIPTSRIFDDRALCEIMTRVGAGGRP
;
A
#
# COMPACT_ATOMS: atom_id res chain seq x y z
N MET A 1 -4.16 -70.65 -35.38
CA MET A 1 -4.12 -70.09 -34.01
C MET A 1 -3.92 -68.59 -34.16
N ALA A 2 -5.01 -67.82 -34.17
CA ALA A 2 -5.00 -66.39 -34.50
C ALA A 2 -4.83 -65.56 -33.22
N LEU A 3 -3.80 -64.72 -33.18
CA LEU A 3 -3.53 -63.79 -32.09
C LEU A 3 -4.35 -62.51 -32.31
N ALA A 4 -5.34 -62.26 -31.45
CA ALA A 4 -6.13 -61.04 -31.45
C ALA A 4 -5.26 -59.85 -31.00
N HIS A 5 -5.27 -58.77 -31.79
CA HIS A 5 -4.75 -57.46 -31.37
C HIS A 5 -5.75 -56.79 -30.42
N PRO A 6 -5.30 -56.12 -29.34
CA PRO A 6 -6.18 -55.30 -28.53
C PRO A 6 -6.50 -53.97 -29.23
N ASP A 7 -7.76 -53.55 -29.16
CA ASP A 7 -8.24 -52.25 -29.66
C ASP A 7 -7.51 -51.07 -28.98
N PRO A 8 -7.28 -49.96 -29.71
CA PRO A 8 -6.71 -48.76 -29.10
C PRO A 8 -7.73 -48.13 -28.14
N ALA A 9 -7.34 -48.03 -26.87
CA ALA A 9 -8.13 -47.38 -25.84
C ALA A 9 -8.49 -45.94 -26.25
N THR A 10 -9.79 -45.67 -26.31
CA THR A 10 -10.36 -44.33 -26.52
C THR A 10 -9.81 -43.36 -25.47
N PRO A 11 -9.30 -42.17 -25.85
CA PRO A 11 -8.83 -41.20 -24.88
C PRO A 11 -10.02 -40.72 -24.04
N THR A 12 -10.08 -41.14 -22.79
CA THR A 12 -11.00 -40.58 -21.81
C THR A 12 -10.66 -39.11 -21.65
N HIS A 13 -11.47 -38.23 -22.25
CA HIS A 13 -11.50 -36.81 -21.93
C HIS A 13 -11.81 -36.68 -20.43
N ARG A 14 -10.77 -36.55 -19.60
CA ARG A 14 -10.92 -36.05 -18.23
C ARG A 14 -11.48 -34.64 -18.38
N ARG A 15 -12.78 -34.48 -18.13
CA ARG A 15 -13.39 -33.17 -17.94
C ARG A 15 -12.61 -32.48 -16.82
N SER A 16 -11.84 -31.47 -17.17
CA SER A 16 -11.26 -30.54 -16.19
C SER A 16 -12.41 -30.05 -15.30
N PRO A 17 -12.28 -30.09 -13.96
CA PRO A 17 -13.34 -29.60 -13.09
C PRO A 17 -13.62 -28.14 -13.45
N GLU A 18 -14.89 -27.81 -13.73
CA GLU A 18 -15.30 -26.43 -13.96
C GLU A 18 -14.82 -25.58 -12.79
N ARG A 19 -13.93 -24.63 -13.09
CA ARG A 19 -13.32 -23.77 -12.08
C ARG A 19 -14.42 -22.84 -11.56
N ARG A 20 -15.10 -23.24 -10.49
CA ARG A 20 -16.14 -22.44 -9.84
C ARG A 20 -15.54 -21.10 -9.46
N ILE A 21 -16.01 -20.04 -10.09
CA ILE A 21 -15.63 -18.67 -9.74
C ILE A 21 -16.18 -18.42 -8.33
N PRO A 22 -15.34 -18.07 -7.35
CA PRO A 22 -15.82 -17.81 -6.00
C PRO A 22 -16.73 -16.59 -5.98
N VAL A 23 -17.85 -16.69 -5.27
CA VAL A 23 -18.78 -15.56 -5.06
C VAL A 23 -18.13 -14.57 -4.09
N ARG A 24 -18.04 -13.30 -4.50
CA ARG A 24 -17.48 -12.21 -3.68
C ARG A 24 -18.60 -11.40 -3.02
N GLY A 25 -18.30 -10.79 -1.87
CA GLY A 25 -19.22 -9.86 -1.20
C GLY A 25 -19.45 -8.56 -1.98
N SER A 26 -20.53 -7.85 -1.63
CA SER A 26 -21.08 -6.68 -2.33
C SER A 26 -20.54 -5.32 -1.87
N LEU A 27 -19.53 -5.29 -0.97
CA LEU A 27 -18.90 -4.03 -0.54
C LEU A 27 -18.33 -3.24 -1.72
N ALA A 28 -18.42 -1.91 -1.64
CA ALA A 28 -17.86 -1.01 -2.64
C ALA A 28 -16.36 -1.28 -2.84
N THR A 29 -15.92 -1.29 -4.10
CA THR A 29 -14.51 -1.58 -4.44
C THR A 29 -13.56 -0.63 -3.73
N THR A 30 -13.89 0.66 -3.63
CA THR A 30 -13.07 1.66 -2.93
C THR A 30 -12.91 1.36 -1.44
N ALA A 31 -13.97 0.95 -0.75
CA ALA A 31 -13.90 0.52 0.65
C ALA A 31 -13.03 -0.76 0.81
N CYS A 32 -13.12 -1.67 -0.15
CA CYS A 32 -12.26 -2.86 -0.16
C CYS A 32 -10.78 -2.50 -0.40
N MET A 33 -10.49 -1.49 -1.23
CA MET A 33 -9.12 -0.99 -1.45
C MET A 33 -8.54 -0.35 -0.18
N GLU A 34 -9.35 0.43 0.52
CA GLU A 34 -8.98 1.02 1.80
C GLU A 34 -8.64 -0.08 2.82
N THR A 35 -9.51 -1.09 2.96
CA THR A 35 -9.28 -2.23 3.85
C THR A 35 -8.00 -2.99 3.47
N LEU A 36 -7.75 -3.20 2.18
CA LEU A 36 -6.52 -3.84 1.70
C LEU A 36 -5.27 -3.03 2.08
N GLN A 37 -5.32 -1.71 1.93
CA GLN A 37 -4.22 -0.82 2.28
C GLN A 37 -3.97 -0.76 3.78
N VAL A 38 -5.02 -0.77 4.60
CA VAL A 38 -4.90 -0.88 6.06
C VAL A 38 -4.25 -2.21 6.45
N GLY A 39 -4.61 -3.33 5.80
CA GLY A 39 -3.95 -4.62 6.03
C GLY A 39 -2.46 -4.60 5.68
N TYR A 40 -2.09 -3.96 4.56
CA TYR A 40 -0.69 -3.76 4.19
C TYR A 40 0.08 -2.90 5.20
N LEU A 41 -0.52 -1.80 5.65
CA LEU A 41 0.09 -0.93 6.65
C LEU A 41 0.37 -1.70 7.96
N HIS A 42 -0.56 -2.53 8.42
CA HIS A 42 -0.33 -3.40 9.58
C HIS A 42 0.83 -4.37 9.37
N ALA A 43 0.92 -5.01 8.21
CA ALA A 43 2.02 -5.93 7.90
C ALA A 43 3.38 -5.22 7.90
N VAL A 44 3.47 -4.04 7.27
CA VAL A 44 4.68 -3.21 7.23
C VAL A 44 5.06 -2.72 8.63
N ALA A 45 4.11 -2.21 9.41
CA ALA A 45 4.36 -1.73 10.77
C ALA A 45 4.85 -2.86 11.68
N ALA A 46 4.22 -4.04 11.60
CA ALA A 46 4.63 -5.21 12.38
C ALA A 46 6.06 -5.65 12.04
N ALA A 47 6.40 -5.71 10.75
CA ALA A 47 7.75 -6.07 10.31
C ALA A 47 8.80 -5.02 10.69
N ALA A 48 8.43 -3.73 10.71
CA ALA A 48 9.29 -2.64 11.15
C ALA A 48 9.36 -2.45 12.68
N GLY A 49 8.63 -3.25 13.46
CA GLY A 49 8.56 -3.07 14.92
C GLY A 49 7.91 -1.75 15.37
N CYS A 50 7.01 -1.19 14.56
CA CYS A 50 6.28 0.04 14.85
C CYS A 50 4.92 -0.25 15.48
N SER A 51 4.47 0.63 16.38
CA SER A 51 3.09 0.64 16.85
C SER A 51 2.20 1.46 15.91
N LEU A 52 0.90 1.14 15.90
CA LEU A 52 -0.11 1.78 15.06
C LEU A 52 -1.25 2.31 15.94
N ALA A 53 -1.69 3.54 15.67
CA ALA A 53 -2.89 4.10 16.30
C ALA A 53 -3.72 4.89 15.27
N GLN A 54 -5.04 4.73 15.32
CA GLN A 54 -5.96 5.58 14.55
C GLN A 54 -6.28 6.84 15.36
N PRO A 55 -6.25 8.04 14.76
CA PRO A 55 -6.66 9.25 15.44
C PRO A 55 -8.17 9.26 15.66
N PHE A 56 -8.59 9.74 16.83
CA PHE A 56 -9.99 9.99 17.15
C PHE A 56 -10.13 11.38 17.77
N PRO A 57 -10.97 12.26 17.20
CA PRO A 57 -11.67 12.12 15.92
C PRO A 57 -10.72 12.15 14.71
N ASP A 58 -11.14 11.56 13.57
CA ASP A 58 -10.38 11.64 12.31
C ASP A 58 -10.47 13.04 11.69
N HIS A 59 -9.31 13.60 11.37
CA HIS A 59 -9.16 14.91 10.75
C HIS A 59 -8.40 14.85 9.42
N GLY A 60 -8.51 13.75 8.68
CA GLY A 60 -7.90 13.53 7.37
C GLY A 60 -6.46 13.03 7.44
N ILE A 61 -6.08 12.42 8.57
CA ILE A 61 -4.86 11.64 8.75
C ILE A 61 -5.34 10.28 9.23
N ASP A 62 -4.99 9.21 8.51
CA ASP A 62 -5.61 7.91 8.75
C ASP A 62 -4.95 7.15 9.90
N TRP A 63 -3.62 7.28 10.04
CA TRP A 63 -2.84 6.53 11.03
C TRP A 63 -1.68 7.31 11.62
N HIS A 64 -1.34 6.99 12.86
CA HIS A 64 -0.07 7.32 13.51
C HIS A 64 0.78 6.05 13.59
N LEU A 65 2.04 6.16 13.20
CA LEU A 65 3.07 5.14 13.39
C LEU A 65 4.05 5.67 14.43
N SER A 66 4.31 4.91 15.49
CA SER A 66 5.40 5.21 16.43
C SER A 66 6.48 4.13 16.39
N HIS A 67 7.72 4.56 16.61
CA HIS A 67 8.91 3.71 16.66
C HIS A 67 9.75 4.12 17.86
N SER A 68 10.25 3.15 18.61
CA SER A 68 11.20 3.36 19.70
C SER A 68 12.47 2.60 19.41
N ALA A 69 13.63 3.27 19.48
CA ALA A 69 14.92 2.63 19.28
C ALA A 69 16.03 3.35 20.04
N ARG A 70 17.00 2.58 20.57
CA ARG A 70 18.15 3.12 21.31
C ARG A 70 18.99 4.16 20.55
N GLY A 71 18.89 4.17 19.22
CA GLY A 71 19.62 5.11 18.35
C GLY A 71 18.90 6.44 18.13
N HIS A 72 17.70 6.63 18.66
CA HIS A 72 17.03 7.92 18.60
C HIS A 72 17.74 8.92 19.53
N THR A 73 17.85 10.16 19.08
CA THR A 73 18.55 11.24 19.79
C THR A 73 17.64 12.40 20.15
N VAL A 74 16.43 12.47 19.55
CA VAL A 74 15.46 13.54 19.85
C VAL A 74 14.45 13.17 20.93
N ASP A 75 14.09 11.89 21.02
CA ASP A 75 13.15 11.32 21.99
C ASP A 75 13.30 9.78 21.98
N ASP A 76 12.86 9.10 23.04
CA ASP A 76 12.88 7.64 23.14
C ASP A 76 11.91 6.99 22.13
N GLU A 77 10.80 7.67 21.86
CA GLU A 77 9.80 7.30 20.85
C GLU A 77 9.61 8.45 19.85
N VAL A 78 9.59 8.14 18.54
CA VAL A 78 9.17 9.08 17.51
C VAL A 78 7.92 8.62 16.78
N THR A 79 7.09 9.58 16.41
CA THR A 79 5.83 9.33 15.69
C THR A 79 5.83 10.04 14.34
N ILE A 80 5.30 9.37 13.31
CA ILE A 80 4.88 10.01 12.06
C ILE A 80 3.39 9.78 11.83
N LYS A 81 2.80 10.71 11.09
CA LYS A 81 1.40 10.67 10.65
C LYS A 81 1.34 10.19 9.20
N VAL A 82 0.41 9.31 8.90
CA VAL A 82 0.26 8.70 7.58
C VAL A 82 -1.14 9.00 7.05
N GLN A 83 -1.18 9.55 5.83
CA GLN A 83 -2.41 9.58 5.05
C GLN A 83 -2.34 8.49 3.96
N LEU A 84 -3.36 7.65 3.90
CA LEU A 84 -3.53 6.57 2.97
C LEU A 84 -4.40 7.02 1.79
N LYS A 85 -3.97 6.66 0.58
CA LYS A 85 -4.78 6.72 -0.63
C LYS A 85 -4.55 5.47 -1.47
N ALA A 86 -5.58 5.00 -2.15
CA ALA A 86 -5.48 3.87 -3.07
C ALA A 86 -6.11 4.20 -4.43
N THR A 87 -5.55 3.65 -5.51
CA THR A 87 -6.08 3.82 -6.87
C THR A 87 -5.88 2.57 -7.75
N TYR A 88 -6.88 2.25 -8.57
CA TYR A 88 -6.78 1.29 -9.68
C TYR A 88 -6.64 1.98 -11.04
N GLN A 89 -6.66 3.31 -11.08
CA GLN A 89 -6.61 4.09 -12.33
C GLN A 89 -5.22 4.08 -12.96
N LEU A 90 -4.19 3.78 -12.17
CA LEU A 90 -2.82 3.60 -12.63
C LEU A 90 -2.52 2.12 -12.79
N ALA A 91 -1.80 1.78 -13.86
CA ALA A 91 -1.27 0.44 -14.02
C ALA A 91 -0.23 0.15 -12.91
N PRO A 92 -0.17 -1.09 -12.39
CA PRO A 92 0.94 -1.52 -11.55
C PRO A 92 2.29 -1.31 -12.26
N HIS A 93 3.34 -1.09 -11.48
CA HIS A 93 4.71 -0.85 -11.97
C HIS A 93 4.79 0.33 -12.97
N PRO A 94 4.60 1.58 -12.51
CA PRO A 94 4.67 2.75 -13.39
C PRO A 94 6.06 2.84 -14.02
N THR A 95 6.11 3.05 -15.35
CA THR A 95 7.34 2.98 -16.15
C THR A 95 8.30 4.16 -15.96
N GLY A 96 7.83 5.28 -15.39
CA GLY A 96 8.62 6.49 -15.20
C GLY A 96 9.21 6.62 -13.79
N PRO A 97 10.12 7.59 -13.56
CA PRO A 97 10.70 7.85 -12.23
C PRO A 97 9.67 8.39 -11.23
N THR A 98 8.54 8.92 -11.72
CA THR A 98 7.43 9.40 -10.90
C THR A 98 6.09 9.16 -11.60
N PHE A 99 5.01 8.97 -10.82
CA PHE A 99 3.62 9.01 -11.29
C PHE A 99 2.86 10.19 -10.69
N GLY A 100 1.79 10.63 -11.34
CA GLY A 100 0.94 11.73 -10.87
C GLY A 100 -0.17 11.21 -9.98
N PHE A 101 -0.45 11.91 -8.88
CA PHE A 101 -1.60 11.62 -8.02
C PHE A 101 -2.30 12.92 -7.63
N THR A 102 -3.61 12.99 -7.86
CA THR A 102 -4.39 14.22 -7.63
C THR A 102 -5.06 14.19 -6.26
N LEU A 103 -4.70 15.16 -5.42
CA LEU A 103 -5.27 15.38 -4.10
C LEU A 103 -6.21 16.57 -4.11
N ASP A 104 -7.23 16.53 -3.26
CA ASP A 104 -7.97 17.73 -2.90
C ASP A 104 -7.06 18.69 -2.14
N ASN A 105 -7.23 19.99 -2.37
CA ASN A 105 -6.35 21.00 -1.81
C ASN A 105 -6.34 21.01 -0.28
N ASP A 106 -7.45 20.67 0.38
CA ASP A 106 -7.52 20.60 1.84
C ASP A 106 -6.66 19.45 2.40
N HIS A 107 -6.65 18.29 1.72
CA HIS A 107 -5.77 17.17 2.07
C HIS A 107 -4.31 17.54 1.81
N LEU A 108 -4.01 18.16 0.66
CA LEU A 108 -2.65 18.61 0.35
C LEU A 108 -2.17 19.66 1.36
N ALA A 109 -2.99 20.65 1.73
CA ALA A 109 -2.63 21.69 2.68
C ALA A 109 -2.26 21.10 4.06
N LYS A 110 -2.99 20.08 4.52
CA LYS A 110 -2.66 19.35 5.74
C LYS A 110 -1.31 18.63 5.65
N LEU A 111 -1.07 17.91 4.56
CA LEU A 111 0.19 17.18 4.31
C LEU A 111 1.39 18.11 4.10
N ALA A 112 1.16 19.27 3.47
CA ALA A 112 2.20 20.22 3.09
C ALA A 112 2.58 21.22 4.18
N ARG A 113 1.84 21.26 5.30
CA ARG A 113 2.16 22.12 6.44
C ARG A 113 3.63 21.93 6.86
N SER A 114 4.36 23.03 6.95
CA SER A 114 5.76 23.09 7.36
C SER A 114 6.04 24.47 8.00
N PRO A 115 6.82 24.57 9.09
CA PRO A 115 7.41 23.47 9.86
C PRO A 115 6.36 22.68 10.66
N VAL A 116 6.71 21.46 11.08
CA VAL A 116 5.89 20.59 11.94
C VAL A 116 6.77 19.82 12.92
N SER A 117 6.28 19.60 14.14
CA SER A 117 6.95 18.73 15.12
C SER A 117 6.74 17.24 14.84
N VAL A 118 5.58 16.88 14.29
CA VAL A 118 5.25 15.51 13.89
C VAL A 118 5.12 15.47 12.37
N HIS A 119 6.04 14.75 11.73
CA HIS A 119 6.07 14.64 10.28
C HIS A 119 4.88 13.86 9.74
N LYS A 120 4.52 14.16 8.48
CA LYS A 120 3.42 13.52 7.76
C LYS A 120 3.94 12.94 6.46
N ILE A 121 3.47 11.77 6.09
CA ILE A 121 3.71 11.17 4.77
C ILE A 121 2.38 10.80 4.12
N LEU A 122 2.38 10.87 2.79
CA LEU A 122 1.34 10.28 1.96
C LEU A 122 1.81 8.89 1.52
N VAL A 123 0.97 7.88 1.70
CA VAL A 123 1.19 6.53 1.16
C VAL A 123 0.11 6.23 0.12
N VAL A 124 0.52 6.02 -1.12
CA VAL A 124 -0.36 5.72 -2.24
C VAL A 124 -0.21 4.28 -2.69
N MET A 125 -1.27 3.49 -2.54
CA MET A 125 -1.37 2.13 -3.07
C MET A 125 -1.84 2.17 -4.53
N ILE A 126 -1.08 1.54 -5.42
CA ILE A 126 -1.56 1.16 -6.75
C ILE A 126 -2.03 -0.29 -6.67
N VAL A 127 -3.31 -0.50 -6.93
CA VAL A 127 -3.97 -1.82 -6.84
C VAL A 127 -4.41 -2.31 -8.23
N PRO A 128 -4.30 -3.62 -8.54
CA PRO A 128 -4.87 -4.18 -9.75
C PRO A 128 -6.37 -3.90 -9.88
N ARG A 129 -6.86 -3.73 -11.10
CA ARG A 129 -8.29 -3.46 -11.36
C ARG A 129 -9.18 -4.66 -10.98
N ALA A 130 -8.74 -5.88 -11.27
CA ALA A 130 -9.48 -7.09 -10.95
C ALA A 130 -9.25 -7.51 -9.50
N ARG A 131 -10.33 -7.68 -8.73
CA ARG A 131 -10.26 -8.03 -7.30
C ARG A 131 -9.69 -9.42 -7.06
N GLU A 132 -9.81 -10.34 -8.01
CA GLU A 132 -9.17 -11.66 -7.92
C GLU A 132 -7.65 -11.62 -7.92
N ASP A 133 -7.06 -10.53 -8.40
CA ASP A 133 -5.61 -10.40 -8.44
C ASP A 133 -5.03 -9.85 -7.13
N TRP A 134 -5.83 -9.36 -6.19
CA TRP A 134 -5.33 -8.59 -5.05
C TRP A 134 -4.51 -9.40 -4.04
N VAL A 135 -4.95 -10.63 -3.76
CA VAL A 135 -4.35 -11.50 -2.75
C VAL A 135 -4.24 -12.92 -3.30
N ARG A 136 -3.07 -13.53 -3.13
CA ARG A 136 -2.82 -14.92 -3.46
C ARG A 136 -2.10 -15.59 -2.30
N ALA A 137 -2.75 -16.59 -1.71
CA ALA A 137 -2.15 -17.44 -0.69
C ALA A 137 -1.50 -18.66 -1.36
N GLU A 138 -0.27 -18.95 -0.97
CA GLU A 138 0.48 -20.14 -1.30
C GLU A 138 1.01 -20.77 0.00
N HIS A 139 1.55 -21.98 -0.07
CA HIS A 139 1.95 -22.73 1.13
C HIS A 139 3.04 -22.02 1.95
N ASP A 140 3.87 -21.21 1.29
CA ASP A 140 5.03 -20.54 1.87
C ASP A 140 4.87 -19.02 2.00
N ARG A 141 3.83 -18.44 1.37
CA ARG A 141 3.66 -16.98 1.33
C ARG A 141 2.24 -16.53 1.10
N LEU A 142 1.95 -15.33 1.60
CA LEU A 142 0.79 -14.54 1.21
C LEU A 142 1.27 -13.38 0.32
N ALA A 143 0.98 -13.47 -0.98
CA ALA A 143 1.28 -12.38 -1.90
C ALA A 143 0.11 -11.40 -1.93
N LEU A 144 0.35 -10.18 -1.45
CA LEU A 144 -0.54 -9.07 -1.70
C LEU A 144 -0.03 -8.32 -2.94
N ARG A 145 -0.74 -8.46 -4.07
CA ARG A 145 -0.29 -7.91 -5.36
C ARG A 145 -0.70 -6.45 -5.46
N HIS A 146 0.03 -5.60 -4.78
CA HIS A 146 -0.08 -4.15 -4.84
C HIS A 146 1.27 -3.54 -4.46
N CYS A 147 1.48 -2.28 -4.82
CA CYS A 147 2.66 -1.55 -4.39
C CYS A 147 2.22 -0.22 -3.76
N CYS A 148 2.64 -0.02 -2.52
CA CYS A 148 2.51 1.26 -1.83
C CYS A 148 3.74 2.09 -2.09
N TYR A 149 3.55 3.35 -2.43
CA TYR A 149 4.63 4.32 -2.60
C TYR A 149 4.44 5.45 -1.60
N TRP A 150 5.52 5.98 -1.05
CA TRP A 150 5.44 7.05 -0.06
C TRP A 150 6.13 8.34 -0.52
N THR A 151 5.66 9.46 0.01
CA THR A 151 6.33 10.75 -0.14
C THR A 151 6.02 11.69 1.03
N ASN A 152 6.99 12.51 1.41
CA ASN A 152 6.79 13.67 2.28
C ASN A 152 6.46 14.89 1.42
N LEU A 153 5.35 15.57 1.71
CA LEU A 153 4.88 16.73 0.95
C LEU A 153 5.11 18.06 1.67
N ALA A 154 5.89 18.09 2.75
CA ALA A 154 6.12 19.31 3.53
C ALA A 154 6.66 20.44 2.63
N GLY A 155 6.01 21.60 2.68
CA GLY A 155 6.32 22.76 1.83
C GLY A 155 5.82 22.66 0.38
N HIS A 156 5.12 21.60 -0.02
CA HIS A 156 4.60 21.47 -1.38
C HIS A 156 3.48 22.50 -1.64
N PRO A 157 3.59 23.32 -2.70
CA PRO A 157 2.58 24.34 -3.00
C PRO A 157 1.27 23.73 -3.50
N VAL A 158 0.15 24.38 -3.19
CA VAL A 158 -1.15 24.16 -3.83
C VAL A 158 -1.17 24.93 -5.15
N ARG A 159 -1.48 24.27 -6.27
CA ARG A 159 -1.33 24.84 -7.63
C ARG A 159 -2.60 24.76 -8.50
N GLY A 160 -3.77 24.52 -7.90
CA GLY A 160 -5.06 24.47 -8.60
C GLY A 160 -6.20 25.01 -7.73
N ALA A 161 -7.39 25.20 -8.32
CA ALA A 161 -8.53 25.79 -7.61
C ALA A 161 -9.11 24.89 -6.51
N ARG A 162 -9.31 23.59 -6.82
CA ARG A 162 -9.85 22.60 -5.86
C ARG A 162 -8.92 21.42 -5.61
N ARG A 163 -8.11 21.05 -6.60
CA ARG A 163 -7.27 19.86 -6.56
C ARG A 163 -5.90 20.19 -7.15
N THR A 164 -4.88 19.51 -6.64
CA THR A 164 -3.49 19.64 -7.09
C THR A 164 -2.91 18.26 -7.35
N THR A 165 -2.24 18.08 -8.48
CA THR A 165 -1.51 16.85 -8.79
C THR A 165 -0.10 16.93 -8.25
N VAL A 166 0.26 15.98 -7.38
CA VAL A 166 1.62 15.79 -6.86
C VAL A 166 2.32 14.68 -7.64
N ARG A 167 3.66 14.72 -7.67
CA ARG A 167 4.49 13.68 -8.31
C ARG A 167 5.07 12.76 -7.24
N ILE A 168 4.80 11.47 -7.35
CA ILE A 168 5.23 10.44 -6.39
C ILE A 168 6.34 9.61 -7.02
N PRO A 169 7.54 9.53 -6.41
CA PRO A 169 8.65 8.72 -6.92
C PRO A 169 8.34 7.22 -6.91
N THR A 170 8.64 6.53 -8.01
CA THR A 170 8.48 5.08 -8.12
C THR A 170 9.55 4.30 -7.35
N SER A 171 10.68 4.93 -7.03
CA SER A 171 11.73 4.35 -6.19
C SER A 171 11.40 4.33 -4.70
N ARG A 172 10.38 5.07 -4.25
CA ARG A 172 9.98 5.15 -2.84
C ARG A 172 8.87 4.16 -2.52
N ILE A 173 9.20 2.86 -2.62
CA ILE A 173 8.31 1.80 -2.14
C ILE A 173 8.20 1.90 -0.62
N PHE A 174 6.98 1.76 -0.10
CA PHE A 174 6.70 1.83 1.34
C PHE A 174 6.66 0.42 1.93
N ASP A 175 7.82 -0.17 2.17
CA ASP A 175 7.97 -1.44 2.88
C ASP A 175 8.49 -1.23 4.32
N ASP A 176 8.78 -2.33 5.02
CA ASP A 176 9.31 -2.31 6.39
C ASP A 176 10.68 -1.62 6.45
N ARG A 177 11.54 -1.86 5.47
CA ARG A 177 12.87 -1.23 5.39
C ARG A 177 12.76 0.28 5.24
N ALA A 178 11.93 0.74 4.30
CA ALA A 178 11.68 2.16 4.10
C ALA A 178 11.10 2.81 5.36
N LEU A 179 10.20 2.12 6.07
CA LEU A 179 9.66 2.61 7.33
C LEU A 179 10.74 2.72 8.42
N CYS A 180 11.57 1.69 8.61
CA CYS A 180 12.71 1.73 9.54
C CYS A 180 13.66 2.88 9.24
N GLU A 181 13.98 3.12 7.96
CA GLU A 181 14.84 4.23 7.53
C GLU A 181 14.21 5.60 7.82
N ILE A 182 12.91 5.77 7.52
CA ILE A 182 12.17 7.00 7.84
C ILE A 182 12.23 7.25 9.34
N MET A 183 11.90 6.24 10.15
CA MET A 183 11.85 6.37 11.59
C MET A 183 13.22 6.67 12.19
N THR A 184 14.28 6.03 11.69
CA THR A 184 15.65 6.31 12.11
C THR A 184 16.05 7.76 11.80
N ARG A 185 15.73 8.26 10.60
CA ARG A 185 15.99 9.67 10.24
C ARG A 185 15.22 10.63 11.15
N VAL A 186 13.94 10.37 11.39
CA VAL A 186 13.10 11.20 12.28
C VAL A 186 13.60 11.15 13.73
N GLY A 187 13.98 9.96 14.20
CA GLY A 187 14.62 9.72 15.50
C GLY A 187 15.92 10.48 15.71
N ALA A 188 16.62 10.83 14.63
CA ALA A 188 17.82 11.66 14.66
C ALA A 188 17.53 13.17 14.46
N GLY A 189 16.26 13.59 14.44
CA GLY A 189 15.84 14.98 14.19
C GLY A 189 15.79 15.37 12.71
N GLY A 190 15.96 14.39 11.82
CA GLY A 190 15.79 14.55 10.38
C GLY A 190 14.32 14.51 9.96
N ARG A 191 14.11 14.45 8.64
CA ARG A 191 12.78 14.36 8.03
C ARG A 191 12.65 13.01 7.31
N PRO A 192 11.42 12.51 7.09
CA PRO A 192 11.17 11.34 6.27
C PRO A 192 11.82 11.43 4.89
#